data_AF-A0AAW8G0U5-F1
#
_entry.id   AF-A0AAW8G0U5-F1
#
_cell.length_a   1.000
_cell.length_b   1.000
_cell.length_c   1.000
_cell.angle_alpha   90.00
_cell.angle_beta   90.00
_cell.angle_gamma   90.00
#
_symmetry.space_group_name_H-M   'P 1'
#
loop_
_entity.id
_entity.type
_entity.pdbx_description
1 polymer ?
#
loop_
_entity_poly.entity_id
_entity_poly.type
_entity_poly.pdbx_seq_one_letter_code
_entity_poly.pdbx_strand_id
1 'polypeptide(L)'
;MKITRKSISFLFVLFLINGHAQEIENSDVLKPFTEKLKQNTVSTILFMGDSHIQADWLTSYLRKKFQDRYGNAGRGLVFPYNVANTNGAEDFESASNQAWETFRLVHEQKLFPEMGASGFVIGSKENPFLEITFKNPEDRFDRLFIYHDKNMDGQEFSVYTEQQPLKNFIIKKTEQLSHTAAEGETFHEMVSKYNNTTTRFRQLNGDKILNPVAGNVYKVERNYFDYNPDFEHYITLIRKQKFTGFKTEVDFAQPQNVFLMRTNLPGGIFYGFQFLKNTDRGVVFNTVGVNGATYGDFLKYPLQVQQLKTIAPDILYHCPGNK
;
A
#
# COMPACT_ATOMS: atom_id res chain seq x y z
N MET A 1 -42.61 -7.97 27.85
CA MET A 1 -42.26 -7.08 28.97
C MET A 1 -41.41 -5.94 28.41
N LYS A 2 -42.01 -4.75 28.25
CA LYS A 2 -41.38 -3.51 27.79
C LYS A 2 -40.77 -2.79 29.00
N ILE A 3 -39.51 -2.36 28.92
CA ILE A 3 -38.88 -1.37 29.81
C ILE A 3 -37.95 -0.52 28.91
N THR A 4 -38.47 0.48 28.21
CA THR A 4 -38.43 1.95 28.49
C THR A 4 -37.04 2.60 28.58
N ARG A 5 -36.78 3.44 27.57
CA ARG A 5 -35.84 4.59 27.53
C ARG A 5 -35.97 5.45 28.79
N LYS A 6 -34.86 5.74 29.46
CA LYS A 6 -34.44 7.08 29.89
C LYS A 6 -33.06 7.03 30.56
N SER A 7 -32.22 8.00 30.17
CA SER A 7 -31.09 8.52 30.94
C SER A 7 -29.79 7.69 30.96
N ILE A 8 -28.99 7.82 29.89
CA ILE A 8 -27.53 7.94 30.07
C ILE A 8 -27.13 9.23 29.36
N SER A 9 -26.87 10.23 30.18
CA SER A 9 -26.47 11.58 29.79
C SER A 9 -25.18 11.55 28.95
N PHE A 10 -25.23 12.32 27.88
CA PHE A 10 -24.15 13.13 27.33
C PHE A 10 -22.95 13.29 28.27
N LEU A 11 -21.80 12.76 27.89
CA LEU A 11 -20.51 13.31 28.27
C LEU A 11 -19.70 13.52 26.97
N PHE A 12 -20.14 14.52 26.20
CA PHE A 12 -19.27 15.19 25.24
C PHE A 12 -18.26 15.98 26.07
N VAL A 13 -17.11 15.37 26.37
CA VAL A 13 -15.95 16.13 26.80
C VAL A 13 -15.46 16.88 25.57
N LEU A 14 -15.93 18.12 25.41
CA LEU A 14 -15.24 19.10 24.59
C LEU A 14 -13.83 19.25 25.18
N PHE A 15 -12.85 18.62 24.56
CA PHE A 15 -11.48 19.08 24.64
C PHE A 15 -11.43 20.41 23.89
N LEU A 16 -11.77 21.50 24.59
CA LEU A 16 -11.33 22.84 24.24
C LEU A 16 -9.83 22.91 24.54
N ILE A 17 -9.04 22.27 23.70
CA ILE A 17 -7.62 22.55 23.61
C ILE A 17 -7.57 23.90 22.89
N ASN A 18 -7.42 24.98 23.63
CA ASN A 18 -6.83 26.21 23.11
C ASN A 18 -5.38 25.87 22.74
N GLY A 19 -5.20 25.14 21.64
CA GLY A 19 -3.91 24.97 21.02
C GLY A 19 -3.60 26.32 20.41
N HIS A 20 -2.59 27.01 20.94
CA HIS A 20 -1.88 27.97 20.12
C HIS A 20 -1.58 27.27 18.80
N ALA A 21 -1.97 27.88 17.67
CA ALA A 21 -1.54 27.38 16.37
C ALA A 21 -0.02 27.21 16.44
N GLN A 22 0.45 25.97 16.28
CA GLN A 22 1.88 25.71 16.21
C GLN A 22 2.42 26.52 15.04
N GLU A 23 3.33 27.44 15.33
CA GLU A 23 4.00 28.22 14.30
C GLU A 23 4.95 27.29 13.53
N ILE A 24 4.95 27.41 12.20
CA ILE A 24 5.96 26.75 11.36
C ILE A 24 7.24 27.55 11.50
N GLU A 25 8.21 27.01 12.23
CA GLU A 25 9.55 27.59 12.30
C GLU A 25 10.22 27.59 10.92
N ASN A 26 10.98 28.65 10.62
CA ASN A 26 11.67 28.84 9.34
C ASN A 26 10.74 28.78 8.10
N SER A 27 9.50 29.25 8.22
CA SER A 27 8.49 29.20 7.14
C SER A 27 8.94 29.79 5.79
N ASP A 28 9.95 30.68 5.78
CA ASP A 28 10.55 31.22 4.56
C ASP A 28 11.10 30.14 3.62
N VAL A 29 11.56 28.99 4.13
CA VAL A 29 12.05 27.88 3.30
C VAL A 29 10.94 27.23 2.46
N LEU A 30 9.67 27.43 2.85
CA LEU A 30 8.51 26.93 2.12
C LEU A 30 8.09 27.84 0.96
N LYS A 31 8.64 29.05 0.87
CA LYS A 31 8.26 30.03 -0.18
C LYS A 31 8.33 29.43 -1.58
N PRO A 32 9.42 28.80 -2.04
CA PRO A 32 9.50 28.24 -3.39
C PRO A 32 8.38 27.23 -3.69
N PHE A 33 8.10 26.36 -2.72
CA PHE A 33 7.02 25.38 -2.85
C PHE A 33 5.64 26.04 -2.90
N THR A 34 5.36 27.00 -2.01
CA THR A 34 4.07 27.71 -2.00
C THR A 34 3.84 28.60 -3.22
N GLU A 35 4.91 29.10 -3.84
CA GLU A 35 4.86 29.81 -5.11
C GLU A 35 4.60 28.84 -6.27
N LYS A 36 5.30 27.70 -6.30
CA LYS A 36 5.07 26.65 -7.30
C LYS A 36 3.61 26.16 -7.30
N LEU A 37 3.01 25.97 -6.13
CA LEU A 37 1.59 25.58 -6.01
C LEU A 37 0.62 26.52 -6.73
N LYS A 38 0.99 27.80 -6.91
CA LYS A 38 0.15 28.80 -7.59
C LYS A 38 0.39 28.87 -9.10
N GLN A 39 1.42 28.19 -9.60
CA GLN A 39 1.78 28.18 -11.02
C GLN A 39 1.01 27.09 -11.77
N ASN A 40 0.97 27.20 -13.10
CA ASN A 40 0.36 26.19 -13.97
C ASN A 40 1.32 25.00 -14.18
N THR A 41 1.62 24.29 -13.10
CA THR A 41 2.53 23.15 -13.06
C THR A 41 2.02 22.08 -12.09
N VAL A 42 2.48 20.85 -12.25
CA VAL A 42 2.24 19.79 -11.26
C VAL A 42 3.22 19.95 -10.11
N SER A 43 2.68 20.05 -8.90
CA SER A 43 3.44 20.05 -7.65
C SER A 43 3.34 18.68 -6.97
N THR A 44 4.49 18.14 -6.56
CA THR A 44 4.57 16.81 -5.96
C THR A 44 4.95 16.92 -4.49
N ILE A 45 4.12 16.33 -3.64
CA ILE A 45 4.32 16.27 -2.19
C ILE A 45 4.64 14.81 -1.83
N LEU A 46 5.60 14.60 -0.92
CA LEU A 46 5.89 13.30 -0.34
C LEU A 46 5.82 13.37 1.18
N PHE A 47 4.90 12.61 1.78
CA PHE A 47 4.79 12.41 3.22
C PHE A 47 5.31 11.02 3.58
N MET A 48 6.27 10.95 4.49
CA MET A 48 6.82 9.70 5.01
C MET A 48 6.61 9.62 6.51
N GLY A 49 6.34 8.44 7.07
CA GLY A 49 6.22 8.28 8.50
C GLY A 49 5.71 6.93 8.97
N ASP A 50 5.20 6.89 10.19
CA ASP A 50 4.81 5.67 10.86
C ASP A 50 3.35 5.23 10.57
N SER A 51 2.70 4.58 11.54
CA SER A 51 1.29 4.18 11.49
C SER A 51 0.32 5.33 11.27
N HIS A 52 0.62 6.56 11.70
CA HIS A 52 -0.28 7.71 11.49
C HIS A 52 -0.37 8.11 10.02
N ILE A 53 0.75 7.98 9.30
CA ILE A 53 0.80 8.17 7.85
C ILE A 53 0.21 6.96 7.14
N GLN A 54 0.45 5.74 7.64
CA GLN A 54 -0.08 4.51 7.02
C GLN A 54 -1.62 4.45 7.05
N ALA A 55 -2.23 4.87 8.16
CA ALA A 55 -3.69 4.93 8.31
C ALA A 55 -4.36 5.99 7.41
N ASP A 56 -3.57 6.93 6.90
CA ASP A 56 -3.96 7.96 5.93
C ASP A 56 -5.07 8.93 6.41
N TRP A 57 -5.37 9.03 7.70
CA TRP A 57 -6.43 9.94 8.19
C TRP A 57 -6.06 11.42 8.03
N LEU A 58 -4.87 11.82 8.49
CA LEU A 58 -4.39 13.19 8.33
C LEU A 58 -4.03 13.50 6.87
N THR A 59 -3.30 12.58 6.24
CA THR A 59 -2.76 12.79 4.90
C THR A 59 -3.83 12.74 3.82
N SER A 60 -4.90 11.96 3.96
CA SER A 60 -6.05 12.05 3.05
C SER A 60 -6.77 13.40 3.16
N TYR A 61 -6.94 13.93 4.37
CA TYR A 61 -7.51 15.27 4.57
C TYR A 61 -6.64 16.35 3.92
N LEU A 62 -5.32 16.31 4.15
CA LEU A 62 -4.38 17.25 3.53
C LEU A 62 -4.40 17.12 2.02
N ARG A 63 -4.28 15.90 1.49
CA ARG A 63 -4.38 15.60 0.05
C ARG A 63 -5.62 16.24 -0.55
N LYS A 64 -6.80 16.01 0.04
CA LYS A 64 -8.05 16.60 -0.41
C LYS A 64 -7.98 18.13 -0.41
N LYS A 65 -7.49 18.76 0.67
CA LYS A 65 -7.39 20.23 0.76
C LYS A 65 -6.45 20.83 -0.28
N PHE A 66 -5.30 20.20 -0.52
CA PHE A 66 -4.38 20.64 -1.57
C PHE A 66 -4.99 20.46 -2.95
N GLN A 67 -5.62 19.31 -3.22
CA GLN A 67 -6.21 19.02 -4.52
C GLN A 67 -7.45 19.86 -4.82
N ASP A 68 -8.31 20.10 -3.83
CA ASP A 68 -9.47 21.01 -3.94
C ASP A 68 -9.02 22.44 -4.31
N ARG A 69 -7.87 22.89 -3.77
CA ARG A 69 -7.39 24.26 -3.94
C ARG A 69 -6.54 24.47 -5.19
N TYR A 70 -5.64 23.54 -5.49
CA TYR A 70 -4.61 23.70 -6.52
C TYR A 70 -4.82 22.78 -7.74
N GLY A 71 -5.81 21.89 -7.68
CA GLY A 71 -6.09 20.90 -8.72
C GLY A 71 -5.62 19.50 -8.34
N ASN A 72 -6.33 18.50 -8.84
CA ASN A 72 -6.02 17.09 -8.62
C ASN A 72 -5.20 16.54 -9.80
N ALA A 73 -3.92 16.27 -9.59
CA ALA A 73 -3.04 15.65 -10.59
C ALA A 73 -2.86 14.14 -10.40
N GLY A 74 -3.70 13.53 -9.55
CA GLY A 74 -3.73 12.09 -9.28
C GLY A 74 -3.62 11.75 -7.80
N ARG A 75 -3.97 10.51 -7.47
CA ARG A 75 -3.95 9.99 -6.11
C ARG A 75 -2.53 9.87 -5.52
N GLY A 76 -1.53 9.68 -6.38
CA GLY A 76 -0.14 9.48 -5.97
C GLY A 76 0.17 8.02 -5.64
N LEU A 77 1.19 7.81 -4.80
CA LEU A 77 1.68 6.49 -4.40
C LEU A 77 0.63 5.72 -3.57
N VAL A 78 0.49 4.44 -3.90
CA VAL A 78 -0.47 3.48 -3.37
C VAL A 78 0.22 2.12 -3.21
N PHE A 79 -0.14 1.40 -2.15
CA PHE A 79 0.28 0.03 -1.92
C PHE A 79 -0.97 -0.84 -1.65
N PRO A 80 -1.06 -2.08 -2.19
CA PRO A 80 -2.26 -2.90 -2.10
C PRO A 80 -2.40 -3.56 -0.71
N TYR A 81 -2.78 -2.75 0.29
CA TYR A 81 -2.76 -3.13 1.71
C TYR A 81 -3.63 -4.35 2.04
N ASN A 82 -4.79 -4.54 1.38
CA ASN A 82 -5.62 -5.71 1.62
C ASN A 82 -4.96 -7.01 1.11
N VAL A 83 -4.27 -6.96 -0.04
CA VAL A 83 -3.50 -8.09 -0.58
C VAL A 83 -2.30 -8.39 0.32
N ALA A 84 -1.67 -7.34 0.83
CA ALA A 84 -0.58 -7.39 1.80
C ALA A 84 -1.02 -7.77 3.24
N ASN A 85 -2.32 -8.03 3.46
CA ASN A 85 -2.90 -8.39 4.75
C ASN A 85 -2.50 -7.44 5.90
N THR A 86 -2.47 -6.13 5.61
CA THR A 86 -2.15 -5.07 6.56
C THR A 86 -3.17 -3.94 6.46
N ASN A 87 -3.25 -3.11 7.50
CA ASN A 87 -4.05 -1.88 7.45
C ASN A 87 -3.43 -0.87 6.49
N GLY A 88 -4.21 0.10 6.04
CA GLY A 88 -3.75 1.18 5.18
C GLY A 88 -4.86 2.18 4.88
N ALA A 89 -4.67 2.98 3.83
CA ALA A 89 -5.66 3.96 3.39
C ALA A 89 -6.99 3.32 3.00
N GLU A 90 -8.10 3.99 3.34
CA GLU A 90 -9.45 3.46 3.15
C GLU A 90 -10.14 3.95 1.87
N ASP A 91 -9.50 4.80 1.07
CA ASP A 91 -10.08 5.40 -0.13
C ASP A 91 -9.96 4.53 -1.39
N PHE A 92 -9.23 3.41 -1.28
CA PHE A 92 -9.20 2.34 -2.26
C PHE A 92 -9.33 0.98 -1.59
N GLU A 93 -9.51 -0.06 -2.40
CA GLU A 93 -9.49 -1.46 -2.00
C GLU A 93 -8.64 -2.24 -2.99
N SER A 94 -7.91 -3.25 -2.52
CA SER A 94 -7.13 -4.14 -3.41
C SER A 94 -7.57 -5.58 -3.28
N ALA A 95 -7.56 -6.35 -4.36
CA ALA A 95 -7.89 -7.77 -4.37
C ALA A 95 -6.91 -8.57 -5.24
N SER A 96 -6.75 -9.85 -4.93
CA SER A 96 -5.99 -10.80 -5.74
C SER A 96 -6.59 -12.20 -5.62
N ASN A 97 -6.51 -12.96 -6.70
CA ASN A 97 -6.97 -14.35 -6.76
C ASN A 97 -6.12 -15.33 -5.93
N GLN A 98 -5.01 -14.87 -5.36
CA GLN A 98 -4.12 -15.69 -4.55
C GLN A 98 -3.46 -14.91 -3.43
N ALA A 99 -2.79 -15.64 -2.54
CA ALA A 99 -2.03 -15.09 -1.44
C ALA A 99 -0.65 -14.65 -1.90
N TRP A 100 -0.15 -13.55 -1.33
CA TRP A 100 1.15 -12.98 -1.64
C TRP A 100 2.04 -13.03 -0.42
N GLU A 101 3.34 -13.28 -0.62
CA GLU A 101 4.34 -13.08 0.41
C GLU A 101 4.62 -11.59 0.53
N THR A 102 4.48 -11.06 1.74
CA THR A 102 4.52 -9.62 2.00
C THR A 102 5.47 -9.31 3.15
N PHE A 103 6.30 -8.29 2.97
CA PHE A 103 7.11 -7.73 4.04
C PHE A 103 7.14 -6.20 3.99
N ARG A 104 7.58 -5.60 5.09
CA ARG A 104 7.79 -4.16 5.23
C ARG A 104 9.14 -3.91 5.89
N LEU A 105 9.67 -2.70 5.77
CA LEU A 105 11.04 -2.33 6.19
C LEU A 105 11.38 -2.56 7.68
N VAL A 106 10.38 -2.78 8.54
CA VAL A 106 10.58 -3.13 9.96
C VAL A 106 10.60 -4.65 10.22
N HIS A 107 10.29 -5.48 9.23
CA HIS A 107 10.28 -6.93 9.37
C HIS A 107 11.67 -7.52 9.13
N GLU A 108 12.10 -8.40 10.04
CA GLU A 108 13.26 -9.26 9.83
C GLU A 108 12.91 -10.44 8.93
N GLN A 109 13.60 -10.57 7.79
CA GLN A 109 13.34 -11.58 6.77
C GLN A 109 14.51 -11.68 5.78
N LYS A 110 14.61 -12.80 5.06
CA LYS A 110 15.67 -13.13 4.10
C LYS A 110 15.17 -13.41 2.68
N LEU A 111 13.85 -13.45 2.46
CA LEU A 111 13.24 -13.80 1.18
C LEU A 111 13.41 -12.69 0.13
N PHE A 112 13.24 -11.44 0.54
CA PHE A 112 13.31 -10.27 -0.34
C PHE A 112 14.53 -9.43 0.00
N PRO A 113 15.48 -9.23 -0.92
CA PRO A 113 16.70 -8.48 -0.62
C PRO A 113 16.44 -6.97 -0.46
N GLU A 114 15.36 -6.46 -1.07
CA GLU A 114 15.07 -5.03 -1.16
C GLU A 114 13.63 -4.70 -0.74
N MET A 115 13.43 -3.46 -0.32
CA MET A 115 12.13 -2.80 -0.18
C MET A 115 12.14 -1.59 -1.11
N GLY A 116 11.01 -1.27 -1.73
CA GLY A 116 10.94 -0.13 -2.66
C GLY A 116 10.13 1.03 -2.11
N ALA A 117 9.59 1.86 -3.02
CA ALA A 117 9.08 3.20 -2.72
C ALA A 117 8.07 3.26 -1.56
N SER A 118 7.17 2.27 -1.46
CA SER A 118 6.15 2.25 -0.41
C SER A 118 6.67 1.84 0.97
N GLY A 119 7.91 1.35 1.08
CA GLY A 119 8.43 0.74 2.30
C GLY A 119 7.94 -0.68 2.55
N PHE A 120 7.32 -1.28 1.53
CA PHE A 120 6.85 -2.66 1.50
C PHE A 120 7.35 -3.38 0.25
N VAL A 121 7.20 -4.70 0.27
CA VAL A 121 7.37 -5.61 -0.86
C VAL A 121 6.24 -6.63 -0.85
N ILE A 122 5.71 -6.96 -2.03
CA ILE A 122 4.87 -8.14 -2.26
C ILE A 122 5.48 -9.01 -3.36
N GLY A 123 5.38 -10.33 -3.19
CA GLY A 123 5.74 -11.31 -4.20
C GLY A 123 4.69 -12.41 -4.30
N SER A 124 4.49 -12.93 -5.52
CA SER A 124 3.57 -14.05 -5.77
C SER A 124 4.32 -15.27 -6.27
N LYS A 125 3.89 -16.46 -5.85
CA LYS A 125 4.46 -17.75 -6.31
C LYS A 125 3.86 -18.25 -7.62
N GLU A 126 2.70 -17.74 -8.02
CA GLU A 126 2.06 -18.11 -9.29
C GLU A 126 1.76 -16.87 -10.15
N ASN A 127 0.74 -16.95 -11.01
CA ASN A 127 0.32 -15.91 -11.96
C ASN A 127 -0.88 -15.10 -11.43
N PRO A 128 -0.65 -14.06 -10.61
CA PRO A 128 -1.74 -13.36 -9.94
C PRO A 128 -2.49 -12.42 -10.87
N PHE A 129 -3.78 -12.29 -10.59
CA PHE A 129 -4.48 -11.03 -10.80
C PHE A 129 -4.20 -10.09 -9.62
N LEU A 130 -4.04 -8.80 -9.91
CA LEU A 130 -4.06 -7.73 -8.91
C LEU A 130 -5.05 -6.68 -9.36
N GLU A 131 -6.06 -6.42 -8.53
CA GLU A 131 -7.05 -5.37 -8.71
C GLU A 131 -6.84 -4.29 -7.64
N ILE A 132 -6.86 -3.02 -8.04
CA ILE A 132 -6.90 -1.85 -7.16
C ILE A 132 -8.05 -0.96 -7.62
N THR A 133 -9.01 -0.74 -6.74
CA THR A 133 -10.26 -0.02 -7.03
C THR A 133 -10.39 1.21 -6.17
N PHE A 134 -10.47 2.39 -6.79
CA PHE A 134 -10.71 3.66 -6.10
C PHE A 134 -12.19 3.84 -5.80
N LYS A 135 -12.52 4.21 -4.56
CA LYS A 135 -13.91 4.40 -4.11
C LYS A 135 -14.50 5.72 -4.59
N ASN A 136 -13.67 6.74 -4.77
CA ASN A 136 -14.08 8.06 -5.22
C ASN A 136 -13.81 8.23 -6.73
N PRO A 137 -14.81 8.57 -7.56
CA PRO A 137 -14.62 8.88 -8.98
C PRO A 137 -13.63 10.02 -9.27
N GLU A 138 -13.37 10.90 -8.31
CA GLU A 138 -12.36 11.95 -8.47
C GLU A 138 -10.92 11.41 -8.43
N ASP A 139 -10.70 10.21 -7.90
CA ASP A 139 -9.38 9.56 -7.85
C ASP A 139 -9.07 8.75 -9.13
N ARG A 140 -9.84 8.96 -10.22
CA ARG A 140 -9.53 8.41 -11.55
C ARG A 140 -8.10 8.72 -11.98
N PHE A 141 -7.53 7.81 -12.74
CA PHE A 141 -6.17 7.94 -13.28
C PHE A 141 -6.15 7.55 -14.75
N ASP A 142 -5.26 8.15 -15.52
CA ASP A 142 -4.96 7.78 -16.91
C ASP A 142 -3.47 7.57 -17.13
N ARG A 143 -2.66 7.68 -16.07
CA ARG A 143 -1.24 7.37 -16.04
C ARG A 143 -0.88 6.62 -14.76
N LEU A 144 -0.10 5.56 -14.90
CA LEU A 144 0.31 4.68 -13.82
C LEU A 144 1.81 4.42 -13.88
N PHE A 145 2.48 4.47 -12.73
CA PHE A 145 3.79 3.85 -12.56
C PHE A 145 3.70 2.62 -11.67
N ILE A 146 4.26 1.51 -12.15
CA ILE A 146 4.40 0.26 -11.42
C ILE A 146 5.85 0.15 -10.94
N TYR A 147 6.06 0.13 -9.63
CA TYR A 147 7.39 -0.11 -9.04
C TYR A 147 7.56 -1.61 -8.83
N HIS A 148 8.57 -2.20 -9.47
CA HIS A 148 8.78 -3.65 -9.46
C HIS A 148 10.28 -3.98 -9.46
N ASP A 149 10.59 -5.26 -9.30
CA ASP A 149 11.98 -5.71 -9.33
C ASP A 149 12.58 -5.63 -10.74
N LYS A 150 13.84 -5.19 -10.82
CA LYS A 150 14.55 -5.02 -12.10
C LYS A 150 14.70 -6.32 -12.89
N ASN A 151 14.68 -7.48 -12.21
CA ASN A 151 14.76 -8.78 -12.86
C ASN A 151 13.51 -9.11 -13.68
N MET A 152 12.43 -8.32 -13.51
CA MET A 152 11.22 -8.43 -14.32
C MET A 152 11.32 -7.66 -15.64
N ASP A 153 12.39 -6.89 -15.87
CA ASP A 153 12.59 -6.14 -17.12
C ASP A 153 12.40 -7.03 -18.36
N GLY A 154 11.60 -6.56 -19.31
CA GLY A 154 11.25 -7.29 -20.53
C GLY A 154 10.17 -8.36 -20.39
N GLN A 155 9.73 -8.72 -19.18
CA GLN A 155 8.65 -9.70 -18.95
C GLN A 155 7.27 -9.11 -19.27
N GLU A 156 6.36 -9.92 -19.81
CA GLU A 156 5.02 -9.48 -20.22
C GLU A 156 4.01 -9.50 -19.05
N PHE A 157 3.17 -8.47 -18.98
CA PHE A 157 1.95 -8.44 -18.19
C PHE A 157 0.78 -7.92 -19.04
N SER A 158 -0.43 -8.23 -18.59
CA SER A 158 -1.67 -7.81 -19.24
C SER A 158 -2.46 -6.89 -18.33
N VAL A 159 -3.10 -5.88 -18.91
CA VAL A 159 -3.99 -4.93 -18.22
C VAL A 159 -5.39 -5.06 -18.80
N TYR A 160 -6.40 -5.02 -17.94
CA TYR A 160 -7.79 -5.29 -18.29
C TYR A 160 -8.73 -4.22 -17.75
N THR A 161 -9.90 -4.08 -18.38
CA THR A 161 -11.10 -3.55 -17.73
C THR A 161 -11.90 -4.69 -17.13
N GLU A 162 -12.68 -4.42 -16.08
CA GLU A 162 -13.62 -5.35 -15.47
C GLU A 162 -15.06 -4.83 -15.54
N GLN A 163 -16.03 -5.74 -15.61
CA GLN A 163 -17.46 -5.46 -15.47
C GLN A 163 -18.03 -5.87 -14.10
N GLN A 164 -17.30 -6.73 -13.38
CA GLN A 164 -17.60 -7.16 -12.03
C GLN A 164 -16.29 -7.20 -11.22
N PRO A 165 -16.26 -6.71 -9.96
CA PRO A 165 -15.06 -6.71 -9.14
C PRO A 165 -14.49 -8.12 -8.90
N LEU A 166 -13.16 -8.25 -8.98
CA LEU A 166 -12.46 -9.53 -8.75
C LEU A 166 -12.81 -10.17 -7.40
N LYS A 167 -13.01 -9.36 -6.35
CA LYS A 167 -13.38 -9.85 -5.01
C LYS A 167 -14.68 -10.65 -4.97
N ASN A 168 -15.59 -10.47 -5.94
CA ASN A 168 -16.84 -11.24 -6.02
C ASN A 168 -16.61 -12.70 -6.43
N PHE A 169 -15.43 -13.01 -6.98
CA PHE A 169 -15.04 -14.32 -7.49
C PHE A 169 -13.97 -14.99 -6.62
N ILE A 170 -13.75 -14.48 -5.42
CA ILE A 170 -12.72 -14.98 -4.52
C ILE A 170 -13.34 -15.28 -3.16
N ILE A 171 -13.15 -16.50 -2.68
CA ILE A 171 -13.55 -16.91 -1.33
C ILE A 171 -12.30 -17.17 -0.52
N LYS A 172 -12.09 -16.41 0.56
CA LYS A 172 -11.01 -16.65 1.51
C LYS A 172 -11.32 -17.91 2.31
N LYS A 173 -10.40 -18.87 2.29
CA LYS A 173 -10.43 -20.11 3.09
C LYS A 173 -9.28 -20.14 4.08
N THR A 174 -9.48 -20.85 5.18
CA THR A 174 -8.48 -21.03 6.23
C THR A 174 -8.37 -22.50 6.59
N GLU A 175 -7.14 -23.00 6.68
CA GLU A 175 -6.84 -24.35 7.17
C GLU A 175 -5.90 -24.31 8.36
N GLN A 176 -6.16 -25.17 9.35
CA GLN A 176 -5.31 -25.34 10.52
C GLN A 176 -4.22 -26.36 10.21
N LEU A 177 -2.97 -25.99 10.47
CA LEU A 177 -1.80 -26.84 10.22
C LEU A 177 -0.83 -26.76 11.41
N SER A 178 0.22 -27.56 11.33
CA SER A 178 1.41 -27.44 12.17
C SER A 178 2.61 -27.14 11.28
N HIS A 179 3.51 -26.29 11.76
CA HIS A 179 4.75 -25.96 11.07
C HIS A 179 5.94 -26.22 11.99
N THR A 180 6.91 -26.98 11.50
CA THR A 180 8.19 -27.16 12.18
C THR A 180 9.14 -26.06 11.71
N ALA A 181 9.60 -25.22 12.62
CA ALA A 181 10.47 -24.10 12.28
C ALA A 181 11.80 -24.59 11.69
N ALA A 182 12.21 -24.00 10.58
CA ALA A 182 13.51 -24.25 9.96
C ALA A 182 14.62 -23.45 10.67
N GLU A 183 15.87 -23.81 10.39
CA GLU A 183 17.01 -23.09 10.95
C GLU A 183 17.05 -21.63 10.48
N GLY A 184 17.03 -20.70 11.44
CA GLY A 184 17.09 -19.27 11.17
C GLY A 184 15.87 -18.69 10.45
N GLU A 185 14.75 -19.42 10.37
CA GLU A 185 13.46 -18.92 9.90
C GLU A 185 12.93 -17.88 10.90
N THR A 186 12.43 -16.74 10.42
CA THR A 186 11.95 -15.68 11.32
C THR A 186 10.44 -15.75 11.56
N PHE A 187 9.99 -15.08 12.62
CA PHE A 187 8.57 -14.88 12.90
C PHE A 187 7.81 -14.29 11.71
N HIS A 188 8.36 -13.26 11.06
CA HIS A 188 7.71 -12.57 9.96
C HIS A 188 7.66 -13.44 8.69
N GLU A 189 8.68 -14.26 8.47
CA GLU A 189 8.70 -15.22 7.36
C GLU A 189 7.58 -16.25 7.49
N MET A 190 7.40 -16.80 8.69
CA MET A 190 6.28 -17.71 8.96
C MET A 190 4.92 -17.02 8.75
N VAL A 191 4.75 -15.80 9.28
CA VAL A 191 3.49 -15.03 9.12
C VAL A 191 3.17 -14.81 7.63
N SER A 192 4.18 -14.42 6.85
CA SER A 192 4.06 -14.16 5.41
C SER A 192 3.75 -15.43 4.62
N LYS A 193 4.49 -16.52 4.89
CA LYS A 193 4.31 -17.85 4.26
C LYS A 193 2.88 -18.38 4.35
N TYR A 194 2.22 -18.11 5.48
CA TYR A 194 0.85 -18.58 5.75
C TYR A 194 -0.23 -17.53 5.49
N ASN A 195 0.13 -16.38 4.89
CA ASN A 195 -0.76 -15.26 4.60
C ASN A 195 -1.61 -14.88 5.82
N ASN A 196 -0.94 -14.65 6.94
CA ASN A 196 -1.60 -14.42 8.22
C ASN A 196 -1.14 -13.08 8.82
N THR A 197 -1.65 -12.75 10.01
CA THR A 197 -1.25 -11.54 10.74
C THR A 197 -0.32 -11.92 11.90
N THR A 198 0.56 -11.00 12.26
CA THR A 198 1.43 -11.14 13.43
C THR A 198 0.61 -11.37 14.72
N THR A 199 -0.49 -10.63 14.88
CA THR A 199 -1.42 -10.77 16.01
C THR A 199 -1.97 -12.18 16.12
N ARG A 200 -2.46 -12.76 15.02
CA ARG A 200 -3.07 -14.09 15.05
C ARG A 200 -2.03 -15.19 15.28
N PHE A 201 -0.85 -15.09 14.68
CA PHE A 201 0.24 -16.03 14.97
C PHE A 201 0.65 -16.02 16.45
N ARG A 202 0.73 -14.82 17.05
CA ARG A 202 0.99 -14.65 18.49
C ARG A 202 -0.15 -15.22 19.34
N GLN A 203 -1.41 -15.06 18.94
CA GLN A 203 -2.56 -15.66 19.65
C GLN A 203 -2.50 -17.19 19.67
N LEU A 204 -2.09 -17.83 18.57
CA LEU A 204 -2.04 -19.29 18.45
C LEU A 204 -0.90 -19.92 19.27
N ASN A 205 0.20 -19.19 19.47
CA ASN A 205 1.45 -19.76 19.99
C ASN A 205 2.01 -19.06 21.24
N GLY A 206 1.51 -17.89 21.62
CA GLY A 206 2.10 -17.02 22.65
C GLY A 206 3.43 -16.40 22.18
N ASP A 207 4.13 -15.73 23.10
CA ASP A 207 5.32 -14.91 22.77
C ASP A 207 6.53 -15.71 22.30
N LYS A 208 6.56 -17.02 22.56
CA LYS A 208 7.62 -17.93 22.09
C LYS A 208 7.75 -18.00 20.56
N ILE A 209 6.73 -17.58 19.82
CA ILE A 209 6.77 -17.55 18.34
C ILE A 209 7.56 -16.34 17.81
N LEU A 210 7.79 -15.31 18.64
CA LEU A 210 8.53 -14.11 18.22
C LEU A 210 9.99 -14.44 17.92
N ASN A 211 10.54 -15.46 18.58
CA ASN A 211 11.88 -15.99 18.35
C ASN A 211 11.77 -17.51 18.11
N PRO A 212 11.36 -17.93 16.90
CA PRO A 212 11.15 -19.34 16.61
C PRO A 212 12.46 -20.13 16.73
N VAL A 213 12.37 -21.34 17.28
CA VAL A 213 13.53 -22.22 17.49
C VAL A 213 13.45 -23.38 16.50
N ALA A 214 14.53 -23.63 15.79
CA ALA A 214 14.61 -24.70 14.79
C ALA A 214 14.19 -26.05 15.39
N GLY A 215 13.35 -26.80 14.66
CA GLY A 215 12.82 -28.10 15.09
C GLY A 215 11.59 -28.03 16.00
N ASN A 216 11.26 -26.87 16.59
CA ASN A 216 10.02 -26.73 17.33
C ASN A 216 8.80 -26.66 16.40
N VAL A 217 7.68 -27.21 16.89
CA VAL A 217 6.40 -27.21 16.17
C VAL A 217 5.52 -26.07 16.68
N TYR A 218 4.96 -25.31 15.73
CA TYR A 218 4.05 -24.20 15.98
C TYR A 218 2.71 -24.43 15.29
N LYS A 219 1.63 -23.99 15.93
CA LYS A 219 0.29 -23.99 15.35
C LYS A 219 0.20 -22.87 14.34
N VAL A 220 -0.24 -23.17 13.12
CA VAL A 220 -0.39 -22.16 12.07
C VAL A 220 -1.74 -22.27 11.40
N GLU A 221 -2.25 -21.12 10.98
CA GLU A 221 -3.44 -21.02 10.13
C GLU A 221 -2.99 -20.52 8.76
N ARG A 222 -3.17 -21.33 7.73
CA ARG A 222 -2.91 -20.90 6.36
C ARG A 222 -4.17 -20.27 5.79
N ASN A 223 -4.07 -19.03 5.35
CA ASN A 223 -5.13 -18.40 4.58
C ASN A 223 -4.83 -18.48 3.09
N TYR A 224 -5.78 -18.98 2.31
CA TYR A 224 -5.68 -19.08 0.87
C TYR A 224 -6.99 -18.65 0.22
N PHE A 225 -6.98 -18.53 -1.09
CA PHE A 225 -8.10 -18.02 -1.85
C PHE A 225 -8.58 -19.10 -2.81
N ASP A 226 -9.89 -19.36 -2.78
CA ASP A 226 -10.58 -20.18 -3.76
C ASP A 226 -11.13 -19.25 -4.83
N TYR A 227 -10.50 -19.30 -6.01
CA TYR A 227 -10.77 -18.40 -7.12
C TYR A 227 -11.71 -19.05 -8.13
N ASN A 228 -12.81 -18.37 -8.45
CA ASN A 228 -13.70 -18.77 -9.53
C ASN A 228 -13.19 -18.20 -10.88
N PRO A 229 -12.74 -19.04 -11.83
CA PRO A 229 -12.25 -18.60 -13.13
C PRO A 229 -13.31 -17.95 -14.02
N ASP A 230 -14.62 -18.04 -13.70
CA ASP A 230 -15.68 -17.32 -14.40
C ASP A 230 -15.44 -15.80 -14.44
N PHE A 231 -14.66 -15.25 -13.50
CA PHE A 231 -14.21 -13.87 -13.53
C PHE A 231 -13.61 -13.47 -14.88
N GLU A 232 -12.89 -14.38 -15.55
CA GLU A 232 -12.24 -14.08 -16.83
C GLU A 232 -13.24 -13.82 -17.97
N HIS A 233 -14.53 -14.16 -17.79
CA HIS A 233 -15.60 -13.77 -18.72
C HIS A 233 -16.05 -12.32 -18.55
N TYR A 234 -15.73 -11.67 -17.43
CA TYR A 234 -16.12 -10.30 -17.09
C TYR A 234 -15.01 -9.28 -17.32
N ILE A 235 -13.86 -9.71 -17.89
CA ILE A 235 -12.73 -8.84 -18.16
C ILE A 235 -12.52 -8.66 -19.66
N THR A 236 -11.99 -7.52 -20.04
CA THR A 236 -11.60 -7.24 -21.43
C THR A 236 -10.18 -6.71 -21.46
N LEU A 237 -9.33 -7.32 -22.29
CA LEU A 237 -7.93 -6.93 -22.43
C LEU A 237 -7.85 -5.50 -22.98
N ILE A 238 -7.21 -4.61 -22.21
CA ILE A 238 -6.84 -3.27 -22.68
C ILE A 238 -5.56 -3.38 -23.49
N ARG A 239 -4.53 -4.00 -22.90
CA ARG A 239 -3.22 -4.15 -23.54
C ARG A 239 -2.37 -5.24 -22.90
N LYS A 240 -1.39 -5.69 -23.68
CA LYS A 240 -0.20 -6.39 -23.20
C LYS A 240 0.97 -5.43 -23.24
N GLN A 241 1.83 -5.48 -22.23
CA GLN A 241 2.99 -4.61 -22.13
C GLN A 241 4.12 -5.35 -21.43
N LYS A 242 5.36 -4.94 -21.72
CA LYS A 242 6.54 -5.43 -21.01
C LYS A 242 6.90 -4.48 -19.88
N PHE A 243 7.37 -5.06 -18.77
CA PHE A 243 8.02 -4.28 -17.73
C PHE A 243 9.31 -3.63 -18.26
N THR A 244 9.66 -2.47 -17.73
CA THR A 244 10.83 -1.67 -18.11
C THR A 244 11.61 -1.22 -16.88
N GLY A 245 12.89 -1.60 -16.79
CA GLY A 245 13.76 -1.24 -15.68
C GLY A 245 13.20 -1.71 -14.33
N PHE A 246 13.08 -0.78 -13.36
CA PHE A 246 12.46 -1.02 -12.05
C PHE A 246 11.15 -0.23 -11.84
N LYS A 247 10.74 0.53 -12.85
CA LYS A 247 9.60 1.45 -12.84
C LYS A 247 8.98 1.44 -14.24
N THR A 248 7.85 0.77 -14.37
CA THR A 248 7.13 0.69 -15.65
C THR A 248 6.04 1.75 -15.70
N GLU A 249 5.96 2.46 -16.81
CA GLU A 249 4.90 3.43 -17.09
C GLU A 249 3.79 2.81 -17.94
N VAL A 250 2.54 3.09 -17.56
CA VAL A 250 1.35 2.66 -18.28
C VAL A 250 0.41 3.85 -18.44
N ASP A 251 0.19 4.27 -19.68
CA ASP A 251 -0.83 5.25 -20.04
C ASP A 251 -2.12 4.59 -20.50
N PHE A 252 -3.23 5.24 -20.19
CA PHE A 252 -4.57 4.83 -20.56
C PHE A 252 -5.21 5.90 -21.44
N ALA A 253 -5.85 5.48 -22.53
CA ALA A 253 -6.53 6.40 -23.44
C ALA A 253 -7.75 7.09 -22.81
N GLN A 254 -8.32 6.50 -21.75
CA GLN A 254 -9.46 7.02 -21.00
C GLN A 254 -9.16 6.90 -19.50
N PRO A 255 -9.63 7.84 -18.66
CA PRO A 255 -9.47 7.73 -17.21
C PRO A 255 -10.15 6.48 -16.64
N GLN A 256 -9.43 5.76 -15.79
CA GLN A 256 -9.83 4.52 -15.12
C GLN A 256 -10.10 4.76 -13.63
N ASN A 257 -11.09 4.05 -13.08
CA ASN A 257 -11.32 3.94 -11.63
C ASN A 257 -10.67 2.69 -11.02
N VAL A 258 -10.38 1.71 -11.86
CA VAL A 258 -9.93 0.37 -11.48
C VAL A 258 -8.66 0.07 -12.27
N PHE A 259 -7.64 -0.40 -11.58
CA PHE A 259 -6.47 -1.00 -12.19
C PHE A 259 -6.54 -2.51 -11.97
N LEU A 260 -6.67 -3.25 -13.06
CA LEU A 260 -6.63 -4.70 -13.05
C LEU A 260 -5.49 -5.18 -13.95
N MET A 261 -4.55 -5.92 -13.37
CA MET A 261 -3.46 -6.54 -14.10
C MET A 261 -3.38 -8.05 -13.84
N ARG A 262 -2.84 -8.78 -14.82
CA ARG A 262 -2.39 -10.17 -14.66
C ARG A 262 -0.93 -10.29 -15.07
N THR A 263 -0.14 -10.95 -14.24
CA THR A 263 1.25 -11.30 -14.59
C THR A 263 1.33 -12.79 -14.91
N ASN A 264 2.04 -13.15 -15.97
CA ASN A 264 2.38 -14.56 -16.27
C ASN A 264 3.79 -14.91 -15.74
N LEU A 265 4.19 -14.26 -14.64
CA LEU A 265 5.52 -14.36 -14.06
C LEU A 265 5.42 -14.88 -12.62
N PRO A 266 5.53 -16.21 -12.42
CA PRO A 266 5.75 -16.77 -11.09
C PRO A 266 6.98 -16.11 -10.46
N GLY A 267 6.86 -15.63 -9.24
CA GLY A 267 7.93 -14.89 -8.55
C GLY A 267 7.98 -13.39 -8.85
N GLY A 268 6.97 -12.80 -9.51
CA GLY A 268 6.91 -11.36 -9.71
C GLY A 268 6.87 -10.57 -8.40
N ILE A 269 7.69 -9.52 -8.30
CA ILE A 269 7.93 -8.72 -7.10
C ILE A 269 7.55 -7.25 -7.35
N PHE A 270 6.71 -6.69 -6.47
CA PHE A 270 6.24 -5.31 -6.57
C PHE A 270 6.49 -4.53 -5.28
N TYR A 271 6.72 -3.24 -5.45
CA TYR A 271 7.07 -2.31 -4.37
C TYR A 271 6.08 -1.14 -4.23
N GLY A 272 5.02 -1.12 -5.02
CA GLY A 272 3.97 -0.10 -5.00
C GLY A 272 3.60 0.40 -6.38
N PHE A 273 2.60 1.28 -6.42
CA PHE A 273 1.97 1.79 -7.62
C PHE A 273 1.72 3.28 -7.45
N GLN A 274 1.94 4.10 -8.48
CA GLN A 274 1.65 5.53 -8.41
C GLN A 274 0.64 5.90 -9.49
N PHE A 275 -0.53 6.38 -9.05
CA PHE A 275 -1.68 6.67 -9.89
C PHE A 275 -1.80 8.17 -10.13
N LEU A 276 -1.74 8.58 -11.40
CA LEU A 276 -1.60 9.96 -11.85
C LEU A 276 -2.67 10.33 -12.88
N LYS A 277 -2.86 11.63 -13.07
CA LYS A 277 -3.62 12.20 -14.17
C LYS A 277 -2.67 12.91 -15.14
N ASN A 278 -2.90 12.75 -16.44
CA ASN A 278 -2.22 13.45 -17.50
C ASN A 278 -2.75 14.89 -17.54
N THR A 279 -2.16 15.74 -16.71
CA THR A 279 -2.51 17.15 -16.58
C THR A 279 -1.26 17.99 -16.36
N ASP A 280 -1.29 19.23 -16.85
CA ASP A 280 -0.18 20.17 -16.69
C ASP A 280 -0.22 20.93 -15.35
N ARG A 281 -1.29 20.78 -14.57
CA ARG A 281 -1.46 21.47 -13.28
C ARG A 281 -2.12 20.62 -12.22
N GLY A 282 -1.72 20.83 -10.97
CA GLY A 282 -2.37 20.21 -9.81
C GLY A 282 -1.36 19.69 -8.81
N VAL A 283 -1.86 18.92 -7.85
CA VAL A 283 -1.06 18.32 -6.78
C VAL A 283 -1.14 16.81 -6.85
N VAL A 284 0.04 16.18 -6.79
CA VAL A 284 0.21 14.75 -6.49
C VAL A 284 0.68 14.64 -5.05
N PHE A 285 -0.11 14.01 -4.19
CA PHE A 285 0.20 13.83 -2.78
C PHE A 285 0.55 12.37 -2.50
N ASN A 286 1.85 12.07 -2.37
CA ASN A 286 2.34 10.71 -2.14
C ASN A 286 2.51 10.46 -0.64
N THR A 287 2.09 9.29 -0.18
CA THR A 287 2.25 8.87 1.22
C THR A 287 3.01 7.56 1.30
N VAL A 288 3.95 7.50 2.25
CA VAL A 288 4.75 6.32 2.58
C VAL A 288 4.68 6.14 4.09
N GLY A 289 3.67 5.41 4.55
CA GLY A 289 3.47 5.13 5.96
C GLY A 289 3.79 3.68 6.26
N VAL A 290 4.70 3.43 7.21
CA VAL A 290 5.00 2.07 7.67
C VAL A 290 4.90 1.99 9.19
N ASN A 291 3.92 1.22 9.68
CA ASN A 291 3.66 1.04 11.09
C ASN A 291 4.87 0.42 11.80
N GLY A 292 5.33 1.11 12.85
CA GLY A 292 6.51 0.76 13.63
C GLY A 292 7.81 1.35 13.11
N ALA A 293 7.78 2.09 11.99
CA ALA A 293 8.99 2.63 11.37
C ALA A 293 9.54 3.86 12.09
N THR A 294 10.85 3.88 12.18
CA THR A 294 11.70 5.00 12.57
C THR A 294 12.37 5.60 11.33
N TYR A 295 13.06 6.73 11.49
CA TYR A 295 13.82 7.34 10.39
C TYR A 295 14.85 6.37 9.78
N GLY A 296 15.58 5.63 10.61
CA GLY A 296 16.63 4.72 10.15
C GLY A 296 16.08 3.60 9.26
N ASP A 297 14.83 3.17 9.49
CA ASP A 297 14.22 2.11 8.71
C ASP A 297 14.00 2.49 7.23
N PHE A 298 13.68 3.76 6.96
CA PHE A 298 13.50 4.31 5.59
C PHE A 298 14.82 4.44 4.81
N LEU A 299 15.96 4.25 5.46
CA LEU A 299 17.30 4.34 4.86
C LEU A 299 17.98 2.97 4.70
N LYS A 300 17.35 1.88 5.16
CA LYS A 300 17.92 0.52 5.12
C LYS A 300 18.11 -0.02 3.71
N TYR A 301 17.18 0.30 2.80
CA TYR A 301 17.10 -0.31 1.49
C TYR A 301 17.47 0.69 0.39
N PRO A 302 18.58 0.49 -0.35
CA PRO A 302 18.98 1.38 -1.43
C PRO A 302 17.90 1.55 -2.51
N LEU A 303 17.16 0.48 -2.82
CA LEU A 303 16.11 0.53 -3.83
C LEU A 303 14.97 1.50 -3.45
N GLN A 304 14.60 1.55 -2.16
CA GLN A 304 13.58 2.49 -1.68
C GLN A 304 13.98 3.93 -1.98
N VAL A 305 15.21 4.31 -1.63
CA VAL A 305 15.73 5.66 -1.89
C VAL A 305 15.80 5.93 -3.40
N GLN A 306 16.25 4.96 -4.19
CA GLN A 306 16.32 5.09 -5.65
C GLN A 306 14.93 5.34 -6.26
N GLN A 307 13.92 4.58 -5.86
CA GLN A 307 12.57 4.72 -6.39
C GLN A 307 11.89 6.01 -5.91
N LEU A 308 12.03 6.38 -4.63
CA LEU A 308 11.49 7.63 -4.10
C LEU A 308 12.09 8.87 -4.78
N LYS A 309 13.37 8.83 -5.16
CA LYS A 309 13.97 9.92 -5.97
C LYS A 309 13.26 10.12 -7.31
N THR A 310 12.68 9.07 -7.89
CA THR A 310 11.92 9.19 -9.16
C THR A 310 10.56 9.86 -9.00
N ILE A 311 10.09 10.08 -7.76
CA ILE A 311 8.90 10.89 -7.48
C ILE A 311 9.22 12.38 -7.64
N ALA A 312 10.49 12.78 -7.47
CA ALA A 312 10.96 14.16 -7.54
C ALA A 312 10.06 15.14 -6.75
N PRO A 313 9.92 14.95 -5.41
CA PRO A 313 9.05 15.79 -4.60
C PRO A 313 9.57 17.22 -4.52
N ASP A 314 8.66 18.19 -4.62
CA ASP A 314 8.94 19.60 -4.35
C ASP A 314 9.01 19.91 -2.86
N ILE A 315 8.36 19.07 -2.06
CA ILE A 315 8.44 19.10 -0.61
C ILE A 315 8.37 17.67 -0.05
N LEU A 316 9.26 17.41 0.90
CA LEU A 316 9.27 16.19 1.70
C LEU A 316 8.86 16.55 3.13
N TYR A 317 7.78 15.92 3.61
CA TYR A 317 7.42 15.92 5.01
C TYR A 317 7.74 14.56 5.61
N HIS A 318 8.41 14.55 6.75
CA HIS A 318 8.79 13.32 7.43
C HIS A 318 8.35 13.36 8.89
N CYS A 319 7.51 12.40 9.28
CA CYS A 319 6.93 12.27 10.61
C CYS A 319 7.14 10.82 11.11
N PRO A 320 8.39 10.47 11.48
CA PRO A 320 8.67 9.15 12.03
C PRO A 320 8.05 9.01 13.43
N GLY A 321 7.80 7.77 13.84
CA GLY A 321 7.36 7.51 15.21
C GLY A 321 8.43 7.90 16.22
N ASN A 322 8.01 8.31 17.42
CA ASN A 322 8.91 8.57 18.53
C ASN A 322 9.44 7.24 19.08
N LYS A 323 10.68 6.88 18.73
CA LYS A 323 11.55 6.04 19.56
C LYS A 323 12.99 6.47 19.46
#